data_AF-A0A2E9QCW6-F1
#
_entry.id   AF-A0A2E9QCW6-F1
#
_cell.length_a   1.000
_cell.length_b   1.000
_cell.length_c   1.000
_cell.angle_alpha   90.00
_cell.angle_beta   90.00
_cell.angle_gamma   90.00
#
_symmetry.space_group_name_H-M   'P 1'
#
loop_
_entity.id
_entity.type
_entity.pdbx_description
1 polymer ?
#
loop_
_entity_poly.entity_id
_entity_poly.type
_entity_poly.pdbx_seq_one_letter_code
_entity_poly.pdbx_strand_id
1 'polypeptide(L)'
;MNLKATHKHLWLAILLLSLAAACGQEGRGIAIQSTEIVDDPELAHPSVIGKLRPGDEVTVAGESGDGADKLLKIRLDKDKFGWIPAETVQLSDKKGALAVNAFAIVPTNVVSDPSSKNPGFVTRLARGEKFKLIREKTFGNSTYAQVGIVGVDEVAWVKKEDIFVGEKTVLTAKNDAETYDRPDRARSPVGKLPVGKKGYLIDEQGDFYKINVWKGQEHWVLKGTVVEGDVQVDPEVEIPGIGTARLHATSWVDSDVAGREQLYAPQQAFDDSMKTSWQTSKNGGVGESLEMRFDSPVPFLSVEVVNGFAKSDDIYERNNRVTGIKLECLFEGFSKSTRTVQLQDMMQGFQHVGNCENADGVILEILEVADGSQWQDAALSEVRLGISEPEARPSEGVDQQSAKEEPGSSD
;
A
#
# COMPACT_ATOMS: atom_id res chain seq x y z
N MET A 1 41.85 -75.47 -44.30
CA MET A 1 40.37 -75.60 -44.27
C MET A 1 39.93 -75.68 -42.82
N ASN A 2 38.94 -75.00 -42.27
CA ASN A 2 38.06 -73.91 -42.70
C ASN A 2 37.50 -73.32 -41.37
N LEU A 3 37.70 -72.02 -41.12
CA LEU A 3 36.66 -70.98 -40.96
C LEU A 3 35.55 -71.31 -39.94
N LYS A 4 35.69 -70.79 -38.71
CA LYS A 4 35.17 -69.48 -38.21
C LYS A 4 33.68 -69.50 -37.86
N ALA A 5 33.44 -69.66 -36.55
CA ALA A 5 32.20 -69.29 -35.88
C ALA A 5 32.26 -67.80 -35.50
N THR A 6 31.35 -66.99 -36.04
CA THR A 6 30.90 -65.70 -35.47
C THR A 6 29.80 -65.17 -36.37
N HIS A 7 28.55 -65.09 -35.87
CA HIS A 7 27.53 -64.09 -36.24
C HIS A 7 26.19 -64.54 -35.64
N LYS A 8 25.94 -64.25 -34.36
CA LYS A 8 24.58 -64.28 -33.79
C LYS A 8 24.44 -63.62 -32.41
N HIS A 9 25.19 -62.55 -32.10
CA HIS A 9 24.95 -61.74 -30.89
C HIS A 9 25.08 -60.22 -31.07
N LEU A 10 25.12 -59.71 -32.31
CA LEU A 10 25.36 -58.28 -32.57
C LEU A 10 24.14 -57.51 -33.12
N TRP A 11 22.92 -58.01 -32.92
CA TRP A 11 21.70 -57.31 -33.37
C TRP A 11 20.66 -57.03 -32.27
N LEU A 12 20.93 -57.40 -31.01
CA LEU A 12 20.05 -57.06 -29.87
C LEU A 12 20.67 -56.05 -28.88
N ALA A 13 21.92 -55.62 -29.12
CA ALA A 13 22.59 -54.60 -28.31
C ALA A 13 22.54 -53.19 -28.92
N ILE A 14 22.06 -53.05 -30.17
CA ILE A 14 21.91 -51.75 -30.86
C ILE A 14 20.47 -51.21 -30.74
N LEU A 15 19.51 -52.00 -30.27
CA LEU A 15 18.14 -51.55 -29.99
C LEU A 15 17.82 -51.34 -28.50
N LEU A 16 18.83 -51.43 -27.64
CA LEU A 16 18.76 -51.12 -26.20
C LEU A 16 19.71 -49.98 -25.80
N LEU A 17 20.07 -49.14 -26.79
CA LEU A 17 20.87 -47.91 -26.61
C LEU A 17 20.13 -46.64 -27.09
N SER A 18 18.79 -46.67 -27.13
CA SER A 18 17.93 -45.50 -27.37
C SER A 18 16.75 -45.39 -26.38
N LEU A 19 16.76 -46.19 -25.31
CA LEU A 19 15.79 -46.12 -24.21
C LEU A 19 16.46 -46.18 -22.83
N ALA A 20 17.71 -45.74 -22.74
CA ALA A 20 18.16 -45.16 -21.48
C ALA A 20 17.43 -43.83 -21.39
N ALA A 21 16.33 -43.81 -20.64
CA ALA A 21 15.66 -42.61 -20.22
C ALA A 21 16.75 -41.65 -19.72
N ALA A 22 17.08 -40.66 -20.55
CA ALA A 22 17.51 -39.38 -20.08
C ALA A 22 16.37 -38.90 -19.20
N CYS A 23 16.38 -39.32 -17.94
CA CYS A 23 15.92 -38.47 -16.85
C CYS A 23 16.90 -37.30 -16.84
N GLY A 24 16.86 -36.50 -17.91
CA GLY A 24 17.60 -35.27 -18.05
C GLY A 24 17.11 -34.45 -16.88
N GLN A 25 18.02 -34.17 -15.95
CA GLN A 25 17.68 -33.27 -14.87
C GLN A 25 17.29 -31.96 -15.55
N GLU A 26 16.02 -31.61 -15.47
CA GLU A 26 15.56 -30.34 -15.99
C GLU A 26 16.37 -29.24 -15.31
N GLY A 27 16.99 -28.40 -16.13
CA GLY A 27 17.65 -27.20 -15.65
C GLY A 27 16.59 -26.19 -15.23
N ARG A 28 16.92 -25.33 -14.26
CA ARG A 28 16.18 -24.09 -14.04
C ARG A 28 17.01 -22.92 -14.51
N GLY A 29 16.36 -21.92 -15.07
CA GLY A 29 17.00 -20.66 -15.46
C GLY A 29 16.07 -19.49 -15.28
N ILE A 30 16.59 -18.30 -15.57
CA ILE A 30 15.84 -17.04 -15.53
C ILE A 30 16.11 -16.31 -16.84
N ALA A 31 15.06 -15.80 -17.48
CA ALA A 31 15.22 -14.93 -18.63
C ALA A 31 15.92 -13.62 -18.22
N ILE A 32 16.98 -13.23 -18.92
CA ILE A 32 17.75 -12.01 -18.65
C ILE A 32 17.53 -10.92 -19.71
N GLN A 33 16.70 -11.18 -20.70
CA GLN A 33 16.21 -10.22 -21.68
C GLN A 33 14.89 -10.73 -22.24
N SER A 34 14.08 -9.84 -22.80
CA SER A 34 12.88 -10.24 -23.51
C SER A 34 13.22 -11.13 -24.71
N THR A 35 12.53 -12.26 -24.86
CA THR A 35 12.74 -13.19 -25.98
C THR A 35 11.43 -13.84 -26.42
N GLU A 36 11.29 -14.08 -27.72
CA GLU A 36 10.16 -14.82 -28.28
C GLU A 36 10.39 -16.33 -28.12
N ILE A 37 9.31 -17.03 -27.79
CA ILE A 37 9.31 -18.48 -27.67
C ILE A 37 8.76 -19.03 -28.98
N VAL A 38 9.52 -19.87 -29.67
CA VAL A 38 9.10 -20.50 -30.92
C VAL A 38 8.76 -21.97 -30.75
N ASP A 39 7.91 -22.53 -31.60
CA ASP A 39 7.49 -23.93 -31.56
C ASP A 39 8.55 -24.90 -32.07
N ASP A 40 9.14 -24.62 -33.24
CA ASP A 40 10.17 -25.45 -33.86
C ASP A 40 11.20 -24.57 -34.60
N PRO A 41 12.42 -24.42 -34.06
CA PRO A 41 13.44 -23.53 -34.61
C PRO A 41 14.05 -24.05 -35.92
N GLU A 42 13.79 -25.30 -36.32
CA GLU A 42 14.30 -25.84 -37.59
C GLU A 42 13.39 -25.50 -38.79
N LEU A 43 12.19 -24.97 -38.54
CA LEU A 43 11.30 -24.51 -39.59
C LEU A 43 11.85 -23.26 -40.28
N ALA A 44 11.61 -23.13 -41.59
CA ALA A 44 11.95 -21.90 -42.32
C ALA A 44 11.22 -20.66 -41.78
N HIS A 45 10.04 -20.87 -41.16
CA HIS A 45 9.21 -19.84 -40.55
C HIS A 45 8.61 -20.36 -39.23
N PRO A 46 9.38 -20.33 -38.12
CA PRO A 46 8.88 -20.75 -36.82
C PRO A 46 7.71 -19.89 -36.36
N SER A 47 6.73 -20.48 -35.68
CA SER A 47 5.62 -19.72 -35.10
C SER A 47 5.99 -19.23 -33.71
N VAL A 48 5.74 -17.94 -33.44
CA VAL A 48 5.86 -17.39 -32.08
C VAL A 48 4.69 -17.87 -31.24
N ILE A 49 4.97 -18.67 -30.21
CA ILE A 49 3.97 -19.30 -29.33
C ILE A 49 3.95 -18.71 -27.92
N GLY A 50 4.81 -17.75 -27.64
CA GLY A 50 4.89 -17.02 -26.38
C GLY A 50 6.02 -16.00 -26.36
N LYS A 51 6.15 -15.27 -25.25
CA LYS A 51 7.24 -14.33 -24.99
C LYS A 51 7.67 -14.47 -23.53
N LEU A 52 8.97 -14.49 -23.29
CA LEU A 52 9.55 -14.32 -21.95
C LEU A 52 9.99 -12.88 -21.75
N ARG A 53 9.94 -12.43 -20.50
CA ARG A 53 10.43 -11.14 -20.03
C ARG A 53 11.57 -11.34 -19.03
N PRO A 54 12.42 -10.32 -18.83
CA PRO A 54 13.44 -10.36 -17.78
C PRO A 54 12.86 -10.73 -16.40
N GLY A 55 13.47 -11.73 -15.75
CA GLY A 55 13.05 -12.24 -14.45
C GLY A 55 12.08 -13.43 -14.51
N ASP A 56 11.55 -13.79 -15.69
CA ASP A 56 10.71 -14.98 -15.85
C ASP A 56 11.52 -16.25 -15.57
N GLU A 57 10.95 -17.13 -14.74
CA GLU A 57 11.54 -18.44 -14.46
C GLU A 57 11.30 -19.40 -15.63
N VAL A 58 12.35 -20.12 -16.03
CA VAL A 58 12.27 -21.12 -17.10
C VAL A 58 12.69 -22.49 -16.61
N THR A 59 11.97 -23.51 -17.05
CA THR A 59 12.38 -24.91 -16.89
C THR A 59 12.95 -25.42 -18.21
N VAL A 60 14.22 -25.75 -18.21
CA VAL A 60 14.99 -26.17 -19.39
C VAL A 60 14.97 -27.68 -19.48
N ALA A 61 14.33 -28.19 -20.52
CA ALA A 61 14.15 -29.62 -20.78
C ALA A 61 15.21 -30.20 -21.73
N GLY A 62 15.95 -29.34 -22.43
CA GLY A 62 17.01 -29.76 -23.34
C GLY A 62 17.70 -28.58 -24.01
N GLU A 63 18.71 -28.88 -24.82
CA GLU A 63 19.52 -27.91 -25.55
C GLU A 63 19.75 -28.43 -26.97
N SER A 64 19.90 -27.52 -27.94
CA SER A 64 20.29 -27.84 -29.32
C SER A 64 21.29 -26.81 -29.84
N GLY A 65 22.15 -27.20 -30.79
CA GLY A 65 23.19 -26.34 -31.33
C GLY A 65 24.39 -26.10 -30.39
N ASP A 66 25.30 -25.25 -30.83
CA ASP A 66 26.51 -24.85 -30.09
C ASP A 66 26.82 -23.35 -30.28
N GLY A 67 27.70 -22.82 -29.43
CA GLY A 67 28.16 -21.44 -29.53
C GLY A 67 27.04 -20.40 -29.42
N ALA A 68 26.99 -19.48 -30.39
CA ALA A 68 26.03 -18.38 -30.46
C ALA A 68 24.64 -18.81 -30.98
N ASP A 69 24.55 -19.95 -31.66
CA ASP A 69 23.29 -20.48 -32.20
C ASP A 69 22.68 -21.53 -31.24
N LYS A 70 23.19 -21.60 -30.01
CA LYS A 70 22.70 -22.53 -29.00
C LYS A 70 21.27 -22.15 -28.61
N LEU A 71 20.35 -23.11 -28.71
CA LEU A 71 18.96 -22.96 -28.30
C LEU A 71 18.66 -23.81 -27.07
N LEU A 72 17.77 -23.31 -26.22
CA LEU A 72 17.22 -24.04 -25.09
C LEU A 72 15.79 -24.47 -25.39
N LYS A 73 15.52 -25.75 -25.18
CA LYS A 73 14.15 -26.26 -25.15
C LYS A 73 13.58 -26.01 -23.76
N ILE A 74 12.57 -25.16 -23.68
CA ILE A 74 11.91 -24.82 -22.43
C ILE A 74 10.52 -25.48 -22.33
N ARG A 75 10.13 -25.81 -21.11
CA ARG A 75 8.79 -26.32 -20.80
C ARG A 75 7.86 -25.14 -20.48
N LEU A 76 6.74 -25.06 -21.21
CA LEU A 76 5.70 -24.04 -21.03
C LEU A 76 4.53 -24.55 -20.21
N ASP A 77 4.21 -25.84 -20.36
CA ASP A 77 3.21 -26.59 -19.61
C ASP A 77 3.62 -28.08 -19.57
N LYS A 78 2.84 -28.95 -18.92
CA LYS A 78 3.12 -30.38 -18.75
C LYS A 78 3.57 -31.07 -20.04
N ASP A 79 2.93 -30.76 -21.17
CA ASP A 79 3.19 -31.39 -22.47
C ASP A 79 3.54 -30.38 -23.58
N LYS A 80 3.69 -29.09 -23.24
CA LYS A 80 3.99 -28.02 -24.21
C LYS A 80 5.41 -27.51 -24.03
N PHE A 81 6.16 -27.48 -25.12
CA PHE A 81 7.53 -26.97 -25.17
C PHE A 81 7.65 -25.84 -26.17
N GLY A 82 8.69 -25.03 -26.00
CA GLY A 82 9.14 -24.08 -26.99
C GLY A 82 10.65 -23.93 -26.95
N TRP A 83 11.18 -23.13 -27.87
CA TRP A 83 12.59 -22.88 -28.01
C TRP A 83 12.90 -21.40 -27.88
N ILE A 84 14.04 -21.12 -27.25
CA ILE A 84 14.57 -19.77 -27.07
C ILE A 84 16.09 -19.79 -27.26
N PRO A 85 16.71 -18.66 -27.61
CA PRO A 85 18.17 -18.55 -27.61
C PRO A 85 18.77 -18.75 -26.21
N ALA A 86 19.88 -19.47 -26.10
CA ALA A 86 20.45 -19.80 -24.79
C ALA A 86 21.03 -18.57 -24.07
N GLU A 87 21.50 -17.58 -24.81
CA GLU A 87 22.04 -16.33 -24.29
C GLU A 87 20.96 -15.45 -23.64
N THR A 88 19.67 -15.69 -23.90
CA THR A 88 18.58 -14.94 -23.26
C THR A 88 18.26 -15.46 -21.87
N VAL A 89 18.90 -16.54 -21.41
CA VAL A 89 18.64 -17.18 -20.12
C VAL A 89 19.93 -17.37 -19.33
N GLN A 90 19.89 -16.99 -18.06
CA GLN A 90 20.89 -17.40 -17.10
C GLN A 90 20.45 -18.71 -16.44
N LEU A 91 21.16 -19.80 -16.73
CA LEU A 91 20.94 -21.09 -16.08
C LEU A 91 21.43 -21.04 -14.63
N SER A 92 20.65 -21.63 -13.73
CA SER A 92 21.09 -21.91 -12.37
C SER A 92 22.11 -23.03 -12.40
N ASP A 93 23.36 -22.73 -12.06
CA ASP A 93 24.19 -23.75 -11.45
C ASP A 93 23.52 -24.13 -10.12
N LYS A 94 23.63 -25.38 -9.68
CA LYS A 94 22.85 -25.97 -8.58
C LYS A 94 22.97 -25.24 -7.20
N LYS A 95 23.58 -24.06 -7.13
CA LYS A 95 23.75 -23.22 -5.93
C LYS A 95 23.52 -21.71 -6.11
N GLY A 96 23.26 -21.16 -7.31
CA GLY A 96 23.34 -19.70 -7.46
C GLY A 96 22.65 -19.06 -8.65
N ALA A 97 21.34 -19.28 -8.84
CA ALA A 97 20.44 -18.30 -9.48
C ALA A 97 19.00 -18.76 -9.29
N LEU A 98 18.33 -18.25 -8.26
CA LEU A 98 16.87 -18.23 -8.25
C LEU A 98 16.44 -16.78 -8.34
N ALA A 99 15.39 -16.52 -9.12
CA ALA A 99 14.74 -15.23 -9.20
C ALA A 99 14.08 -14.97 -7.84
N VAL A 100 14.87 -14.55 -6.86
CA VAL A 100 14.35 -14.35 -5.51
C VAL A 100 13.48 -13.10 -5.56
N ASN A 101 12.29 -13.21 -4.98
CA ASN A 101 11.44 -12.05 -4.78
C ASN A 101 12.21 -11.03 -3.94
N ALA A 102 12.15 -9.78 -4.36
CA ALA A 102 12.78 -8.67 -3.70
C ALA A 102 11.90 -7.44 -3.86
N PHE A 103 12.14 -6.44 -3.01
CA PHE A 103 11.48 -5.15 -3.12
C PHE A 103 12.39 -4.02 -2.68
N ALA A 104 12.10 -2.81 -3.16
CA ALA A 104 12.87 -1.62 -2.80
C ALA A 104 12.49 -1.17 -1.39
N ILE A 105 13.46 -0.98 -0.49
CA ILE A 105 13.21 -0.47 0.87
C ILE A 105 13.34 1.05 0.96
N VAL A 106 13.80 1.68 -0.11
CA VAL A 106 13.79 3.13 -0.34
C VAL A 106 13.49 3.40 -1.81
N PRO A 107 12.93 4.58 -2.18
CA PRO A 107 12.85 4.96 -3.58
C PRO A 107 14.24 5.02 -4.20
N THR A 108 14.49 4.25 -5.26
CA THR A 108 15.84 4.09 -5.81
C THR A 108 15.84 4.09 -7.34
N ASN A 109 16.93 4.58 -7.91
CA ASN A 109 17.12 4.60 -9.35
C ASN A 109 17.67 3.26 -9.83
N VAL A 110 17.15 2.81 -10.96
CA VAL A 110 17.60 1.61 -11.65
C VAL A 110 18.39 2.03 -12.88
N VAL A 111 19.57 1.42 -13.06
CA VAL A 111 20.52 1.80 -14.11
C VAL A 111 20.92 0.63 -14.99
N SER A 112 21.27 0.90 -16.24
CA SER A 112 21.62 -0.15 -17.22
C SER A 112 23.04 -0.72 -17.00
N ASP A 113 24.01 0.12 -16.64
CA ASP A 113 25.39 -0.28 -16.41
C ASP A 113 26.03 0.52 -15.25
N PRO A 114 26.14 -0.08 -14.05
CA PRO A 114 26.79 0.54 -12.90
C PRO A 114 28.28 0.81 -13.07
N SER A 115 28.94 0.19 -14.05
CA SER A 115 30.38 0.37 -14.29
C SER A 115 30.70 1.62 -15.12
N SER A 116 29.71 2.15 -15.84
CA SER A 116 29.83 3.37 -16.63
C SER A 116 30.00 4.60 -15.73
N LYS A 117 30.78 5.59 -16.19
CA LYS A 117 30.85 6.90 -15.52
C LYS A 117 29.50 7.62 -15.53
N ASN A 118 28.68 7.37 -16.55
CA ASN A 118 27.32 7.88 -16.69
C ASN A 118 26.40 6.67 -16.92
N PRO A 119 25.97 5.98 -15.86
CA PRO A 119 25.03 4.88 -15.98
C PRO A 119 23.74 5.36 -16.65
N GLY A 120 23.26 4.64 -17.66
CA GLY A 120 21.98 4.95 -18.29
C GLY A 120 20.85 4.75 -17.29
N PHE A 121 19.96 5.73 -17.15
CA PHE A 121 18.76 5.59 -16.34
C PHE A 121 17.74 4.68 -17.05
N VAL A 122 17.21 3.69 -16.33
CA VAL A 122 16.19 2.78 -16.85
C VAL A 122 14.82 3.16 -16.30
N THR A 123 14.69 3.15 -14.97
CA THR A 123 13.45 3.51 -14.28
C THR A 123 13.75 3.88 -12.81
N ARG A 124 12.74 4.28 -12.06
CA ARG A 124 12.80 4.51 -10.62
C ARG A 124 11.82 3.58 -9.93
N LEU A 125 12.31 2.80 -8.96
CA LEU A 125 11.47 1.95 -8.12
C LEU A 125 10.93 2.75 -6.95
N ALA A 126 9.62 2.64 -6.69
CA ALA A 126 9.01 3.15 -5.47
C ALA A 126 9.31 2.23 -4.28
N ARG A 127 9.22 2.76 -3.05
CA ARG A 127 9.39 1.97 -1.83
C ARG A 127 8.31 0.87 -1.76
N GLY A 128 8.73 -0.37 -1.61
CA GLY A 128 7.89 -1.55 -1.60
C GLY A 128 7.52 -2.06 -3.00
N GLU A 129 8.04 -1.48 -4.07
CA GLU A 129 7.87 -2.03 -5.41
C GLU A 129 8.62 -3.35 -5.55
N LYS A 130 7.93 -4.38 -6.05
CA LYS A 130 8.44 -5.75 -6.15
C LYS A 130 9.18 -5.95 -7.46
N PHE A 131 10.25 -6.74 -7.44
CA PHE A 131 11.00 -7.17 -8.62
C PHE A 131 11.67 -8.52 -8.35
N LYS A 132 12.28 -9.08 -9.39
CA LYS A 132 13.04 -10.32 -9.29
C LYS A 132 14.53 -10.01 -9.21
N LEU A 133 15.19 -10.46 -8.14
CA LEU A 133 16.65 -10.44 -8.06
C LEU A 133 17.21 -11.62 -8.85
N ILE A 134 18.11 -11.34 -9.78
CA ILE A 134 18.74 -12.35 -10.65
C ILE A 134 20.11 -12.73 -10.12
N ARG A 135 20.96 -11.73 -9.84
CA ARG A 135 22.29 -11.93 -9.25
C ARG A 135 22.82 -10.66 -8.60
N GLU A 136 23.91 -10.78 -7.86
CA GLU A 136 24.63 -9.64 -7.29
C GLU A 136 26.03 -9.53 -7.92
N LYS A 137 26.51 -8.29 -8.05
CA LYS A 137 27.85 -8.01 -8.55
C LYS A 137 28.39 -6.73 -7.93
N THR A 138 29.66 -6.74 -7.56
CA THR A 138 30.35 -5.56 -7.04
C THR A 138 31.01 -4.78 -8.18
N PHE A 139 30.77 -3.46 -8.19
CA PHE A 139 31.38 -2.51 -9.11
C PHE A 139 32.08 -1.43 -8.27
N GLY A 140 33.42 -1.44 -8.26
CA GLY A 140 34.19 -0.58 -7.35
C GLY A 140 33.90 -0.93 -5.89
N ASN A 141 33.40 0.05 -5.13
CA ASN A 141 33.10 -0.09 -3.69
C ASN A 141 31.62 -0.38 -3.39
N SER A 142 30.80 -0.59 -4.42
CA SER A 142 29.35 -0.75 -4.26
C SER A 142 28.89 -2.08 -4.86
N THR A 143 28.01 -2.77 -4.14
CA THR A 143 27.35 -3.98 -4.64
C THR A 143 26.01 -3.60 -5.26
N TYR A 144 25.76 -4.12 -6.46
CA TYR A 144 24.52 -3.95 -7.18
C TYR A 144 23.85 -5.31 -7.38
N ALA A 145 22.53 -5.33 -7.33
CA ALA A 145 21.71 -6.45 -7.74
C ALA A 145 21.25 -6.24 -9.19
N GLN A 146 21.46 -7.23 -10.04
CA GLN A 146 20.81 -7.31 -11.34
C GLN A 146 19.38 -7.78 -11.14
N VAL A 147 18.43 -7.05 -11.71
CA VAL A 147 17.00 -7.24 -11.47
C VAL A 147 16.21 -7.33 -12.77
N GLY A 148 15.16 -8.15 -12.75
CA GLY A 148 14.08 -8.13 -13.73
C GLY A 148 12.88 -7.36 -13.16
N ILE A 149 12.40 -6.36 -13.89
CA ILE A 149 11.31 -5.46 -13.47
C ILE A 149 10.12 -5.66 -14.41
N VAL A 150 8.92 -5.80 -13.85
CA VAL A 150 7.69 -5.99 -14.63
C VAL A 150 7.48 -4.78 -15.55
N GLY A 151 7.36 -5.03 -16.85
CA GLY A 151 7.16 -3.99 -17.86
C GLY A 151 8.46 -3.38 -18.41
N VAL A 152 9.62 -3.83 -17.95
CA VAL A 152 10.93 -3.46 -18.53
C VAL A 152 11.45 -4.65 -19.34
N ASP A 153 11.81 -4.41 -20.61
CA ASP A 153 12.24 -5.47 -21.55
C ASP A 153 13.71 -5.91 -21.36
N GLU A 154 14.46 -5.22 -20.51
CA GLU A 154 15.87 -5.52 -20.22
C GLU A 154 16.10 -5.67 -18.71
N VAL A 155 17.11 -6.48 -18.35
CA VAL A 155 17.63 -6.49 -16.98
C VAL A 155 18.38 -5.20 -16.69
N ALA A 156 18.27 -4.75 -15.45
CA ALA A 156 18.94 -3.55 -15.01
C ALA A 156 19.53 -3.75 -13.61
N TRP A 157 20.12 -2.71 -13.05
CA TRP A 157 20.86 -2.79 -11.80
C TRP A 157 20.33 -1.79 -10.79
N VAL A 158 20.17 -2.27 -9.56
CA VAL A 158 19.82 -1.46 -8.39
C VAL A 158 20.87 -1.68 -7.32
N LYS A 159 21.13 -0.65 -6.50
CA LYS A 159 22.08 -0.81 -5.40
C LYS A 159 21.55 -1.82 -4.38
N LYS A 160 22.45 -2.67 -3.88
CA LYS A 160 22.08 -3.72 -2.93
C LYS A 160 21.56 -3.15 -1.59
N GLU A 161 22.09 -2.00 -1.16
CA GLU A 161 21.68 -1.32 0.07
C GLU A 161 20.25 -0.75 0.03
N ASP A 162 19.68 -0.58 -1.16
CA ASP A 162 18.34 0.02 -1.34
C ASP A 162 17.22 -1.04 -1.41
N ILE A 163 17.56 -2.33 -1.26
CA ILE A 163 16.63 -3.43 -1.50
C ILE A 163 16.61 -4.44 -0.36
N PHE A 164 15.48 -5.12 -0.21
CA PHE A 164 15.35 -6.31 0.61
C PHE A 164 15.09 -7.54 -0.26
N VAL A 165 15.73 -8.66 0.09
CA VAL A 165 15.58 -9.94 -0.61
C VAL A 165 14.70 -10.85 0.23
N GLY A 166 13.51 -11.12 -0.27
CA GLY A 166 12.47 -11.89 0.40
C GLY A 166 11.09 -11.48 -0.07
N GLU A 167 10.08 -12.18 0.45
CA GLU A 167 8.69 -11.79 0.22
C GLU A 167 8.39 -10.44 0.88
N LYS A 168 7.69 -9.57 0.14
CA LYS A 168 7.19 -8.32 0.71
C LYS A 168 6.05 -8.65 1.66
N THR A 169 6.31 -8.44 2.96
CA THR A 169 5.32 -8.54 4.02
C THR A 169 5.10 -7.15 4.61
N VAL A 170 3.84 -6.69 4.59
CA VAL A 170 3.44 -5.39 5.16
C VAL A 170 2.96 -5.62 6.58
N LEU A 171 3.40 -4.78 7.51
CA LEU A 171 2.93 -4.76 8.88
C LEU A 171 2.28 -3.40 9.16
N THR A 172 1.05 -3.38 9.64
CA THR A 172 0.34 -2.18 10.07
C THR A 172 0.31 -2.08 11.59
N ALA A 173 0.61 -0.91 12.14
CA ALA A 173 0.54 -0.66 13.58
C ALA A 173 -0.91 -0.65 14.08
N LYS A 174 -1.20 -1.45 15.11
CA LYS A 174 -2.52 -1.52 15.75
C LYS A 174 -2.77 -0.37 16.75
N ASN A 175 -1.69 0.22 17.23
CA ASN A 175 -1.65 1.34 18.16
C ASN A 175 -0.35 2.12 17.88
N ASP A 176 -0.11 3.17 18.67
CA ASP A 176 1.18 3.85 18.70
C ASP A 176 2.27 2.90 19.22
N ALA A 177 2.87 2.14 18.31
CA ALA A 177 3.82 1.09 18.61
C ALA A 177 5.20 1.69 18.92
N GLU A 178 5.75 1.41 20.09
CA GLU A 178 7.12 1.77 20.42
C GLU A 178 8.11 1.12 19.44
N THR A 179 9.11 1.90 19.02
CA THR A 179 10.20 1.42 18.16
C THR A 179 11.51 1.38 18.92
N TYR A 180 12.35 0.39 18.62
CA TYR A 180 13.62 0.14 19.31
C TYR A 180 14.78 0.04 18.29
N ASP A 181 15.99 0.38 18.72
CA ASP A 181 17.21 0.18 17.92
C ASP A 181 17.68 -1.29 17.92
N ARG A 182 17.23 -2.08 18.89
CA ARG A 182 17.51 -3.51 19.10
C ARG A 182 16.29 -4.23 19.67
N PRO A 183 16.16 -5.56 19.50
CA PRO A 183 15.01 -6.32 19.99
C PRO A 183 15.13 -6.63 21.49
N ASP A 184 15.04 -5.59 22.33
CA ASP A 184 15.18 -5.68 23.79
C ASP A 184 14.19 -4.76 24.51
N ARG A 185 13.27 -5.35 25.29
CA ARG A 185 12.24 -4.60 26.05
C ARG A 185 12.81 -3.79 27.21
N ALA A 186 14.02 -4.09 27.67
CA ALA A 186 14.66 -3.33 28.74
C ALA A 186 15.23 -1.99 28.26
N ARG A 187 15.31 -1.78 26.94
CA ARG A 187 15.77 -0.53 26.32
C ARG A 187 14.65 0.50 26.30
N SER A 188 15.04 1.76 26.43
CA SER A 188 14.14 2.87 26.11
C SER A 188 13.82 2.86 24.61
N PRO A 189 12.55 3.07 24.22
CA PRO A 189 12.18 3.27 22.83
C PRO A 189 12.95 4.43 22.19
N VAL A 190 13.28 4.29 20.91
CA VAL A 190 13.91 5.36 20.11
C VAL A 190 12.89 6.18 19.33
N GLY A 191 11.62 5.75 19.31
CA GLY A 191 10.54 6.44 18.65
C GLY A 191 9.23 5.67 18.74
N LYS A 192 8.30 6.01 17.84
CA LYS A 192 7.01 5.35 17.68
C LYS A 192 6.69 5.16 16.20
N LEU A 193 5.98 4.08 15.89
CA LEU A 193 5.25 3.87 14.65
C LEU A 193 3.77 4.15 14.95
N PRO A 194 3.21 5.29 14.50
CA PRO A 194 1.83 5.66 14.80
C PRO A 194 0.81 4.60 14.37
N VAL A 195 -0.33 4.53 15.04
CA VAL A 195 -1.44 3.64 14.63
C VAL A 195 -1.79 3.81 13.14
N GLY A 196 -2.06 2.70 12.47
CA GLY A 196 -2.34 2.66 11.03
C GLY A 196 -1.12 2.81 10.13
N LYS A 197 0.07 3.15 10.67
CA LYS A 197 1.30 3.24 9.86
C LYS A 197 1.89 1.89 9.50
N LYS A 198 2.52 1.87 8.33
CA LYS A 198 3.00 0.66 7.67
C LYS A 198 4.51 0.55 7.73
N GLY A 199 4.99 -0.64 8.04
CA GLY A 199 6.39 -1.06 7.89
C GLY A 199 6.49 -2.27 6.97
N TYR A 200 7.65 -2.44 6.33
CA TYR A 200 7.96 -3.69 5.64
C TYR A 200 8.78 -4.57 6.56
N LEU A 201 8.32 -5.79 6.81
CA LEU A 201 9.07 -6.77 7.59
C LEU A 201 10.35 -7.13 6.84
N ILE A 202 11.49 -7.00 7.52
CA ILE A 202 12.81 -7.33 6.99
C ILE A 202 13.60 -8.30 7.88
N ASP A 203 13.21 -8.50 9.14
CA ASP A 203 13.82 -9.50 10.04
C ASP A 203 12.88 -9.84 11.20
N GLU A 204 13.14 -10.95 11.89
CA GLU A 204 12.37 -11.40 13.03
C GLU A 204 13.28 -11.98 14.12
N GLN A 205 13.10 -11.53 15.36
CA GLN A 205 13.86 -12.06 16.49
C GLN A 205 13.01 -12.08 17.76
N GLY A 206 12.72 -13.29 18.26
CA GLY A 206 11.92 -13.48 19.47
C GLY A 206 10.53 -12.85 19.34
N ASP A 207 10.23 -11.88 20.21
CA ASP A 207 8.95 -11.15 20.22
C ASP A 207 8.96 -9.87 19.38
N PHE A 208 10.00 -9.67 18.57
CA PHE A 208 10.15 -8.48 17.75
C PHE A 208 10.16 -8.78 16.26
N TYR A 209 9.60 -7.85 15.51
CA TYR A 209 9.82 -7.70 14.08
C TYR A 209 10.77 -6.53 13.83
N LYS A 210 11.74 -6.72 12.94
CA LYS A 210 12.49 -5.61 12.36
C LYS A 210 11.76 -5.13 11.13
N ILE A 211 11.44 -3.85 11.11
CA ILE A 211 10.71 -3.22 10.04
C ILE A 211 11.55 -2.16 9.38
N ASN A 212 11.48 -2.10 8.05
CA ASN A 212 11.85 -0.92 7.30
C ASN A 212 10.67 0.05 7.29
N VAL A 213 10.89 1.24 7.83
CA VAL A 213 9.94 2.36 7.79
C VAL A 213 10.42 3.41 6.80
N TRP A 214 9.75 4.56 6.78
CA TRP A 214 10.10 5.69 5.93
C TRP A 214 11.59 6.09 6.00
N LYS A 215 12.12 6.64 4.89
CA LYS A 215 13.53 7.02 4.70
C LYS A 215 14.56 5.89 4.81
N GLY A 216 14.12 4.65 4.72
CA GLY A 216 15.04 3.51 4.86
C GLY A 216 15.43 3.25 6.30
N GLN A 217 14.79 3.91 7.27
CA GLN A 217 15.06 3.67 8.68
C GLN A 217 14.60 2.27 9.04
N GLU A 218 15.39 1.60 9.87
CA GLU A 218 15.10 0.26 10.34
C GLU A 218 14.93 0.30 11.85
N HIS A 219 13.81 -0.26 12.31
CA HIS A 219 13.51 -0.32 13.73
C HIS A 219 12.94 -1.67 14.11
N TRP A 220 13.09 -2.03 15.37
CA TRP A 220 12.40 -3.17 15.95
C TRP A 220 11.08 -2.71 16.56
N VAL A 221 10.02 -3.49 16.36
CA VAL A 221 8.70 -3.31 16.97
C VAL A 221 8.24 -4.61 17.58
N LEU A 222 7.42 -4.54 18.62
CA LEU A 222 6.86 -5.75 19.23
C LEU A 222 5.82 -6.37 18.29
N LYS A 223 5.87 -7.71 18.14
CA LYS A 223 4.89 -8.43 17.31
C LYS A 223 3.45 -8.16 17.73
N GLY A 224 3.22 -8.00 19.03
CA GLY A 224 1.91 -7.75 19.61
C GLY A 224 1.32 -6.37 19.29
N THR A 225 2.09 -5.42 18.76
CA THR A 225 1.64 -4.04 18.45
C THR A 225 1.37 -3.81 16.97
N VAL A 226 1.60 -4.81 16.13
CA VAL A 226 1.35 -4.75 14.68
C VAL A 226 0.45 -5.92 14.23
N VAL A 227 -0.09 -5.81 13.03
CA VAL A 227 -0.82 -6.87 12.32
C VAL A 227 -0.26 -6.99 10.90
N GLU A 228 -0.22 -8.21 10.38
CA GLU A 228 0.20 -8.45 9.00
C GLU A 228 -0.89 -8.04 7.99
N GLY A 229 -0.46 -7.41 6.90
CA GLY A 229 -1.31 -6.96 5.81
C GLY A 229 -1.50 -5.46 5.80
N ASP A 230 -2.05 -4.97 4.68
CA ASP A 230 -2.54 -3.61 4.55
C ASP A 230 -3.95 -3.54 5.16
N VAL A 231 -3.99 -3.54 6.50
CA VAL A 231 -5.23 -3.55 7.27
C VAL A 231 -5.53 -2.13 7.73
N GLN A 232 -6.77 -1.70 7.52
CA GLN A 232 -7.29 -0.48 8.12
C GLN A 232 -7.49 -0.71 9.62
N VAL A 233 -6.82 0.09 10.44
CA VAL A 233 -6.97 0.06 11.91
C VAL A 233 -7.66 1.34 12.34
N ASP A 234 -8.78 1.20 13.03
CA ASP A 234 -9.53 2.31 13.61
C ASP A 234 -8.79 2.82 14.86
N PRO A 235 -8.31 4.07 14.85
CA PRO A 235 -7.57 4.63 15.98
C PRO A 235 -8.52 5.00 17.13
N GLU A 236 -7.96 5.04 18.35
CA GLU A 236 -8.64 5.55 19.54
C GLU A 236 -8.03 6.88 19.95
N VAL A 237 -8.87 7.83 20.34
CA VAL A 237 -8.45 9.15 20.85
C VAL A 237 -9.15 9.46 22.18
N GLU A 238 -8.45 10.16 23.07
CA GLU A 238 -9.02 10.64 24.33
C GLU A 238 -9.64 12.02 24.12
N ILE A 239 -10.94 12.14 24.38
CA ILE A 239 -11.68 13.40 24.24
C ILE A 239 -11.93 14.00 25.63
N PRO A 240 -11.40 15.20 25.93
CA PRO A 240 -11.60 15.84 27.22
C PRO A 240 -13.08 15.95 27.62
N GLY A 241 -13.43 15.40 28.78
CA GLY A 241 -14.79 15.42 29.33
C GLY A 241 -15.74 14.35 28.79
N ILE A 242 -15.41 13.68 27.69
CA ILE A 242 -16.23 12.61 27.09
C ILE A 242 -15.62 11.22 27.36
N GLY A 243 -14.30 11.09 27.24
CA GLY A 243 -13.57 9.82 27.36
C GLY A 243 -13.04 9.33 26.01
N THR A 244 -12.78 8.02 25.91
CA THR A 244 -12.23 7.40 24.70
C THR A 244 -13.25 7.37 23.56
N ALA A 245 -12.80 7.74 22.36
CA ALA A 245 -13.55 7.63 21.13
C ALA A 245 -12.80 6.75 20.11
N ARG A 246 -13.48 5.74 19.58
CA ARG A 246 -13.03 4.95 18.42
C ARG A 246 -13.41 5.68 17.14
N LEU A 247 -12.45 5.89 16.26
CA LEU A 247 -12.64 6.61 15.00
C LEU A 247 -12.65 5.64 13.83
N HIS A 248 -13.64 5.75 12.95
CA HIS A 248 -13.68 5.02 11.70
C HIS A 248 -13.85 6.00 10.54
N ALA A 249 -13.04 5.89 9.50
CA ALA A 249 -13.22 6.67 8.28
C ALA A 249 -13.30 5.77 7.06
N THR A 250 -14.12 6.19 6.08
CA THR A 250 -14.32 5.45 4.82
C THR A 250 -13.05 5.38 3.97
N SER A 251 -12.18 6.38 4.09
CA SER A 251 -10.84 6.40 3.54
C SER A 251 -9.99 7.49 4.17
N TRP A 252 -8.70 7.42 3.88
CA TRP A 252 -7.81 8.57 4.01
C TRP A 252 -6.65 8.51 3.03
N VAL A 253 -5.96 9.63 2.87
CA VAL A 253 -4.71 9.72 2.10
C VAL A 253 -3.56 9.15 2.92
N ASP A 254 -2.93 8.10 2.39
CA ASP A 254 -1.60 7.66 2.79
C ASP A 254 -0.65 8.03 1.66
N SER A 255 0.00 9.20 1.77
CA SER A 255 0.82 9.74 0.69
C SER A 255 2.30 9.82 1.06
N ASP A 256 3.13 9.45 0.08
CA ASP A 256 4.56 9.74 0.08
C ASP A 256 4.79 11.03 -0.72
N VAL A 257 4.71 12.18 -0.05
CA VAL A 257 4.90 13.49 -0.68
C VAL A 257 6.39 13.84 -0.62
N ALA A 258 7.06 13.85 -1.77
CA ALA A 258 8.47 14.22 -1.90
C ALA A 258 9.41 13.41 -0.99
N GLY A 259 9.10 12.12 -0.80
CA GLY A 259 9.85 11.26 0.10
C GLY A 259 9.60 11.61 1.55
N ARG A 260 8.39 12.08 1.93
CA ARG A 260 7.84 12.21 3.29
C ARG A 260 6.55 11.43 3.37
N GLU A 261 6.52 10.41 4.22
CA GLU A 261 5.27 9.72 4.53
C GLU A 261 4.45 10.64 5.44
N GLN A 262 3.45 11.30 4.85
CA GLN A 262 2.52 12.13 5.62
C GLN A 262 1.24 11.33 5.82
N LEU A 263 0.92 11.10 7.10
CA LEU A 263 -0.36 10.54 7.46
C LEU A 263 -1.40 11.66 7.38
N TYR A 264 -2.59 11.34 6.89
CA TYR A 264 -3.79 12.19 6.95
C TYR A 264 -4.97 11.39 7.53
N ALA A 265 -4.69 10.59 8.55
CA ALA A 265 -5.63 9.65 9.15
C ALA A 265 -6.60 10.34 10.13
N PRO A 266 -7.72 9.69 10.49
CA PRO A 266 -8.79 10.28 11.29
C PRO A 266 -8.36 10.97 12.58
N GLN A 267 -7.40 10.38 13.31
CA GLN A 267 -6.92 10.93 14.58
C GLN A 267 -6.27 12.32 14.46
N GLN A 268 -5.82 12.70 13.26
CA GLN A 268 -5.28 14.03 13.02
C GLN A 268 -6.31 15.13 13.02
N ALA A 269 -7.60 14.80 12.94
CA ALA A 269 -8.66 15.77 13.16
C ALA A 269 -8.98 15.96 14.66
N PHE A 270 -8.24 15.33 15.57
CA PHE A 270 -8.47 15.38 17.02
C PHE A 270 -7.19 15.67 17.81
N ASP A 271 -6.13 16.17 17.15
CA ASP A 271 -4.83 16.41 17.78
C ASP A 271 -4.61 17.87 18.22
N ASP A 272 -5.64 18.72 18.13
CA ASP A 272 -5.65 20.14 18.49
C ASP A 272 -4.56 20.94 17.72
N SER A 273 -4.32 20.54 16.47
CA SER A 273 -3.35 21.14 15.57
C SER A 273 -3.92 21.39 14.17
N MET A 274 -4.14 22.67 13.84
CA MET A 274 -4.44 23.09 12.45
C MET A 274 -3.36 22.75 11.41
N LYS A 275 -2.20 22.20 11.84
CA LYS A 275 -1.08 21.82 10.97
C LYS A 275 -1.20 20.41 10.40
N THR A 276 -2.15 19.64 10.91
CA THR A 276 -2.51 18.27 10.51
C THR A 276 -3.97 18.27 10.05
N SER A 277 -4.41 17.17 9.42
CA SER A 277 -5.81 17.03 9.00
C SER A 277 -6.12 15.58 8.69
N TRP A 278 -7.37 15.18 8.89
CA TRP A 278 -7.90 14.04 8.16
C TRP A 278 -8.17 14.45 6.72
N GLN A 279 -7.72 13.64 5.74
CA GLN A 279 -7.96 13.88 4.32
C GLN A 279 -8.47 12.63 3.63
N THR A 280 -9.56 12.76 2.88
CA THR A 280 -10.18 11.67 2.11
C THR A 280 -9.37 11.32 0.88
N SER A 281 -9.37 10.06 0.42
CA SER A 281 -8.64 9.65 -0.81
C SER A 281 -9.53 9.25 -1.99
N LYS A 282 -10.85 9.48 -1.90
CA LYS A 282 -11.82 9.07 -2.93
C LYS A 282 -12.80 10.19 -3.25
N ASN A 283 -13.25 10.23 -4.51
CA ASN A 283 -14.39 11.04 -4.98
C ASN A 283 -14.37 12.53 -4.60
N GLY A 284 -13.18 13.12 -4.46
CA GLY A 284 -13.05 14.51 -4.04
C GLY A 284 -13.50 14.78 -2.60
N GLY A 285 -13.79 13.73 -1.82
CA GLY A 285 -14.36 13.74 -0.48
C GLY A 285 -15.87 13.54 -0.41
N VAL A 286 -16.63 13.73 -1.48
CA VAL A 286 -18.10 13.61 -1.43
C VAL A 286 -18.51 12.15 -1.19
N GLY A 287 -19.39 11.94 -0.21
CA GLY A 287 -19.87 10.64 0.26
C GLY A 287 -18.92 9.92 1.22
N GLU A 288 -17.75 10.48 1.50
CA GLU A 288 -16.83 9.98 2.52
C GLU A 288 -17.28 10.42 3.91
N SER A 289 -17.00 9.61 4.92
CA SER A 289 -17.45 9.88 6.28
C SER A 289 -16.41 9.59 7.34
N LEU A 290 -16.54 10.30 8.46
CA LEU A 290 -15.82 10.08 9.70
C LEU A 290 -16.83 9.77 10.81
N GLU A 291 -16.74 8.57 11.37
CA GLU A 291 -17.54 8.07 12.48
C GLU A 291 -16.71 8.10 13.77
N MET A 292 -17.36 8.51 14.86
CA MET A 292 -16.81 8.50 16.21
C MET A 292 -17.76 7.70 17.10
N ARG A 293 -17.24 6.69 17.80
CA ARG A 293 -17.99 5.87 18.76
C ARG A 293 -17.42 6.03 20.15
N PHE A 294 -18.30 6.30 21.12
CA PHE A 294 -17.94 6.48 22.52
C PHE A 294 -18.25 5.21 23.31
N ASP A 295 -17.53 4.98 24.41
CA ASP A 295 -17.79 3.83 25.28
C ASP A 295 -19.05 4.00 26.14
N SER A 296 -19.60 5.22 26.23
CA SER A 296 -20.85 5.51 26.94
C SER A 296 -21.60 6.66 26.29
N PRO A 297 -22.95 6.69 26.34
CA PRO A 297 -23.73 7.79 25.79
C PRO A 297 -23.39 9.14 26.43
N VAL A 298 -23.16 10.15 25.60
CA VAL A 298 -22.92 11.54 26.00
C VAL A 298 -24.27 12.28 26.03
N PRO A 299 -24.70 12.86 27.18
CA PRO A 299 -26.03 13.45 27.31
C PRO A 299 -26.31 14.62 26.35
N PHE A 300 -25.34 15.51 26.16
CA PHE A 300 -25.45 16.69 25.30
C PHE A 300 -24.12 16.91 24.60
N LEU A 301 -23.94 16.29 23.45
CA LEU A 301 -22.72 16.34 22.66
C LEU A 301 -22.80 17.51 21.67
N SER A 302 -21.83 18.42 21.73
CA SER A 302 -21.63 19.47 20.72
C SER A 302 -20.56 19.06 19.74
N VAL A 303 -20.79 19.33 18.46
CA VAL A 303 -19.87 19.02 17.36
C VAL A 303 -19.51 20.29 16.61
N GLU A 304 -18.23 20.59 16.54
CA GLU A 304 -17.65 21.66 15.74
C GLU A 304 -16.55 21.11 14.83
N VAL A 305 -16.33 21.74 13.68
CA VAL A 305 -15.29 21.33 12.73
C VAL A 305 -14.52 22.51 12.17
N VAL A 306 -13.31 22.27 11.70
CA VAL A 306 -12.55 23.18 10.83
C VAL A 306 -12.47 22.53 9.45
N ASN A 307 -13.23 23.08 8.50
CA ASN A 307 -13.29 22.57 7.14
C ASN A 307 -12.07 22.98 6.32
N GLY A 308 -11.49 22.05 5.56
CA GLY A 308 -10.28 22.28 4.76
C GLY A 308 -8.99 22.01 5.54
N PHE A 309 -7.83 22.16 4.86
CA PHE A 309 -6.51 21.98 5.48
C PHE A 309 -5.90 23.33 5.91
N ALA A 310 -6.25 23.77 7.11
CA ALA A 310 -5.99 25.09 7.70
C ALA A 310 -4.54 25.30 8.19
N LYS A 311 -3.58 24.59 7.59
CA LYS A 311 -2.15 24.72 7.93
C LYS A 311 -1.56 26.07 7.54
N SER A 312 -2.09 26.64 6.47
CA SER A 312 -1.76 27.97 5.93
C SER A 312 -2.75 28.30 4.81
N ASP A 313 -3.00 29.58 4.55
CA ASP A 313 -3.90 30.05 3.47
C ASP A 313 -3.63 29.37 2.12
N ASP A 314 -2.37 29.26 1.73
CA ASP A 314 -1.97 28.64 0.46
C ASP A 314 -2.35 27.14 0.38
N ILE A 315 -2.13 26.39 1.46
CA ILE A 315 -2.52 24.97 1.52
C ILE A 315 -4.04 24.81 1.58
N TYR A 316 -4.72 25.71 2.28
CA TYR A 316 -6.16 25.73 2.42
C TYR A 316 -6.88 25.93 1.07
N GLU A 317 -6.42 26.88 0.26
CA GLU A 317 -6.97 27.16 -1.08
C GLU A 317 -6.63 26.08 -2.12
N ARG A 318 -5.56 25.32 -1.88
CA ARG A 318 -5.11 24.26 -2.81
C ARG A 318 -5.83 22.94 -2.61
N ASN A 319 -6.40 22.68 -1.43
CA ASN A 319 -7.17 21.45 -1.15
C ASN A 319 -8.67 21.70 -1.28
N ASN A 320 -9.44 20.63 -1.45
CA ASN A 320 -10.90 20.70 -1.38
C ASN A 320 -11.33 21.05 0.06
N ARG A 321 -12.32 21.94 0.16
CA ARG A 321 -12.86 22.43 1.44
C ARG A 321 -14.28 21.94 1.61
N VAL A 322 -14.56 21.27 2.72
CA VAL A 322 -15.90 20.76 2.99
C VAL A 322 -16.87 21.93 3.20
N THR A 323 -17.92 22.00 2.39
CA THR A 323 -18.96 23.05 2.48
C THR A 323 -20.30 22.49 2.92
N GLY A 324 -20.56 21.19 2.73
CA GLY A 324 -21.78 20.54 3.19
C GLY A 324 -21.48 19.29 4.01
N ILE A 325 -22.04 19.19 5.22
CA ILE A 325 -21.92 18.01 6.10
C ILE A 325 -23.31 17.50 6.50
N LYS A 326 -23.47 16.18 6.49
CA LYS A 326 -24.53 15.49 7.21
C LYS A 326 -23.99 15.01 8.56
N LEU A 327 -24.58 15.49 9.65
CA LEU A 327 -24.36 14.98 10.99
C LEU A 327 -25.46 13.98 11.33
N GLU A 328 -25.05 12.77 11.65
CA GLU A 328 -25.91 11.70 12.14
C GLU A 328 -25.55 11.38 13.59
N CYS A 329 -26.51 11.52 14.50
CA CYS A 329 -26.35 11.17 15.91
C CYS A 329 -26.78 9.73 16.14
N LEU A 330 -25.97 8.96 16.85
CA LEU A 330 -26.15 7.54 17.07
C LEU A 330 -26.53 7.24 18.51
N PHE A 331 -27.38 6.25 18.73
CA PHE A 331 -27.68 5.69 20.04
C PHE A 331 -27.98 4.20 19.92
N GLU A 332 -27.34 3.40 20.78
CA GLU A 332 -27.36 1.93 20.75
C GLU A 332 -26.98 1.37 19.36
N GLY A 333 -26.07 2.03 18.65
CA GLY A 333 -25.66 1.63 17.31
C GLY A 333 -26.54 2.15 16.17
N PHE A 334 -27.72 2.72 16.45
CA PHE A 334 -28.69 3.14 15.44
C PHE A 334 -28.74 4.65 15.24
N SER A 335 -29.10 5.05 14.02
CA SER A 335 -29.43 6.44 13.69
C SER A 335 -30.61 6.94 14.53
N LYS A 336 -30.36 7.96 15.36
CA LYS A 336 -31.40 8.59 16.18
C LYS A 336 -31.92 9.87 15.54
N SER A 337 -31.01 10.68 14.99
CA SER A 337 -31.35 11.93 14.33
C SER A 337 -30.30 12.31 13.30
N THR A 338 -30.72 12.97 12.25
CA THR A 338 -29.84 13.44 11.17
C THR A 338 -30.11 14.91 10.89
N ARG A 339 -29.06 15.67 10.60
CA ARG A 339 -29.17 17.06 10.12
C ARG A 339 -28.12 17.33 9.05
N THR A 340 -28.42 18.24 8.14
CA THR A 340 -27.47 18.75 7.15
C THR A 340 -27.12 20.19 7.51
N VAL A 341 -25.84 20.52 7.44
CA VAL A 341 -25.31 21.85 7.70
C VAL A 341 -24.45 22.31 6.53
N GLN A 342 -24.64 23.58 6.17
CA GLN A 342 -23.79 24.28 5.22
C GLN A 342 -22.75 25.07 6.00
N LEU A 343 -21.48 24.74 5.77
CA LEU A 343 -20.32 25.40 6.33
C LEU A 343 -19.92 26.59 5.44
N GLN A 344 -19.40 27.63 6.07
CA GLN A 344 -18.84 28.76 5.37
C GLN A 344 -17.52 28.34 4.71
N ASP A 345 -17.42 28.55 3.40
CA ASP A 345 -16.14 28.46 2.71
C ASP A 345 -15.21 29.61 3.16
N MET A 346 -13.91 29.44 2.99
CA MET A 346 -12.89 30.44 3.36
C MET A 346 -12.85 30.80 4.85
N MET A 347 -13.35 29.91 5.71
CA MET A 347 -13.30 30.04 7.16
C MET A 347 -12.38 28.97 7.76
N GLN A 348 -11.14 29.36 8.09
CA GLN A 348 -10.14 28.50 8.74
C GLN A 348 -10.32 28.37 10.26
N GLY A 349 -11.57 28.42 10.75
CA GLY A 349 -11.92 28.39 12.16
C GLY A 349 -13.02 27.38 12.46
N PHE A 350 -13.28 27.16 13.75
CA PHE A 350 -14.33 26.24 14.18
C PHE A 350 -15.71 26.74 13.73
N GLN A 351 -16.45 25.82 13.14
CA GLN A 351 -17.82 26.01 12.70
C GLN A 351 -18.70 24.97 13.37
N HIS A 352 -19.80 25.43 13.96
CA HIS A 352 -20.74 24.56 14.65
C HIS A 352 -21.54 23.72 13.65
N VAL A 353 -21.50 22.39 13.82
CA VAL A 353 -22.24 21.44 12.99
C VAL A 353 -23.56 21.02 13.66
N GLY A 354 -23.57 20.93 14.99
CA GLY A 354 -24.80 20.63 15.71
C GLY A 354 -24.58 20.02 17.07
N ASN A 355 -25.71 19.73 17.71
CA ASN A 355 -25.77 19.10 19.02
C ASN A 355 -26.52 17.75 18.93
N CYS A 356 -26.07 16.75 19.65
CA CYS A 356 -26.69 15.43 19.75
C CYS A 356 -27.09 15.15 21.22
N GLU A 357 -28.32 14.69 21.44
CA GLU A 357 -28.80 14.32 22.76
C GLU A 357 -28.64 12.83 23.01
N ASN A 358 -28.05 12.45 24.15
CA ASN A 358 -27.81 11.08 24.58
C ASN A 358 -27.24 10.23 23.43
N ALA A 359 -26.06 10.59 22.94
CA ALA A 359 -25.45 9.94 21.78
C ALA A 359 -24.25 9.08 22.18
N ASP A 360 -24.20 7.84 21.70
CA ASP A 360 -23.03 6.95 21.85
C ASP A 360 -22.10 6.98 20.62
N GLY A 361 -22.41 7.84 19.67
CA GLY A 361 -21.55 8.13 18.54
C GLY A 361 -22.15 9.16 17.61
N VAL A 362 -21.35 9.60 16.65
CA VAL A 362 -21.79 10.45 15.54
C VAL A 362 -21.12 10.03 14.24
N ILE A 363 -21.75 10.33 13.10
CA ILE A 363 -21.16 10.21 11.77
C ILE A 363 -21.22 11.59 11.12
N LEU A 364 -20.07 12.04 10.61
CA LEU A 364 -19.93 13.22 9.76
C LEU A 364 -19.72 12.73 8.33
N GLU A 365 -20.73 12.83 7.48
CA GLU A 365 -20.63 12.53 6.05
C GLU A 365 -20.49 13.82 5.25
N ILE A 366 -19.51 13.86 4.35
CA ILE A 366 -19.26 14.99 3.46
C ILE A 366 -20.27 14.92 2.31
N LEU A 367 -21.13 15.92 2.21
CA LEU A 367 -22.12 16.03 1.14
C LEU A 367 -21.64 16.90 -0.01
N GLU A 368 -20.85 17.92 0.29
CA GLU A 368 -20.45 18.95 -0.66
C GLU A 368 -19.07 19.51 -0.32
N VAL A 369 -18.32 19.84 -1.37
CA VAL A 369 -16.99 20.45 -1.27
C VAL A 369 -16.88 21.63 -2.23
N ALA A 370 -16.12 22.65 -1.82
CA ALA A 370 -15.58 23.65 -2.72
C ALA A 370 -14.22 23.17 -3.25
N ASP A 371 -14.04 23.23 -4.57
CA ASP A 371 -12.83 22.74 -5.22
C ASP A 371 -11.58 23.53 -4.80
N GLY A 372 -10.50 22.79 -4.57
CA GLY A 372 -9.15 23.31 -4.41
C GLY A 372 -8.48 23.59 -5.76
N SER A 373 -7.44 24.41 -5.74
CA SER A 373 -6.68 24.73 -6.97
C SER A 373 -5.66 23.67 -7.39
N GLN A 374 -5.30 22.70 -6.53
CA GLN A 374 -4.24 21.73 -6.82
C GLN A 374 -4.59 20.28 -6.45
N TRP A 375 -5.11 20.03 -5.26
CA TRP A 375 -5.41 18.70 -4.74
C TRP A 375 -6.91 18.53 -4.55
N GLN A 376 -7.42 17.37 -4.94
CA GLN A 376 -8.85 17.04 -4.88
C GLN A 376 -9.23 16.38 -3.55
N ASP A 377 -8.29 16.18 -2.64
CA ASP A 377 -8.58 15.55 -1.35
C ASP A 377 -9.35 16.55 -0.46
N ALA A 378 -10.52 16.16 0.04
CA ALA A 378 -11.23 16.96 1.04
C ALA A 378 -10.60 16.77 2.41
N ALA A 379 -10.47 17.87 3.15
CA ALA A 379 -9.81 17.87 4.44
C ALA A 379 -10.74 18.36 5.57
N LEU A 380 -10.58 17.79 6.75
CA LEU A 380 -11.00 18.38 8.02
C LEU A 380 -9.74 18.54 8.89
N SER A 381 -9.39 19.77 9.24
CA SER A 381 -8.22 20.02 10.10
C SER A 381 -8.49 19.63 11.54
N GLU A 382 -9.69 19.93 12.03
CA GLU A 382 -10.08 19.64 13.40
C GLU A 382 -11.57 19.28 13.48
N VAL A 383 -11.89 18.42 14.43
CA VAL A 383 -13.21 18.07 14.91
C VAL A 383 -13.18 18.22 16.42
N ARG A 384 -13.96 19.15 16.96
CA ARG A 384 -14.09 19.34 18.39
C ARG A 384 -15.40 18.74 18.86
N LEU A 385 -15.28 17.89 19.87
CA LEU A 385 -16.39 17.30 20.59
C LEU A 385 -16.39 17.85 22.02
N GLY A 386 -17.54 18.31 22.50
CA GLY A 386 -17.70 18.88 23.83
C GLY A 386 -19.04 18.54 24.46
N ILE A 387 -19.16 18.78 25.75
CA ILE A 387 -20.45 18.69 26.46
C ILE A 387 -21.06 20.09 26.46
N SER A 388 -22.24 20.25 25.85
CA SER A 388 -23.00 21.51 25.90
C SER A 388 -24.08 21.46 26.97
N GLU A 389 -24.60 22.62 27.35
CA GLU A 389 -25.90 22.70 28.00
C GLU A 389 -27.01 22.40 26.97
N PRO A 390 -28.18 21.87 27.38
CA PRO A 390 -29.32 21.73 26.48
C PRO A 390 -29.71 23.10 25.90
N GLU A 391 -29.89 23.18 24.59
CA GLU A 391 -30.47 24.38 23.97
C GLU A 391 -31.84 24.63 24.59
N ALA A 392 -32.03 25.82 25.18
CA ALA A 392 -33.31 26.21 25.73
C ALA A 392 -34.36 26.19 24.60
N ARG A 393 -35.44 25.42 24.78
CA ARG A 393 -36.55 25.39 23.81
C ARG A 393 -37.01 26.82 23.54
N PRO A 394 -37.22 27.23 22.27
CA PRO A 394 -37.90 28.48 21.98
C PRO A 394 -39.22 28.48 22.73
N SER A 395 -39.43 29.47 23.61
CA SER A 395 -40.69 29.63 24.32
C SER A 395 -41.80 29.74 23.30
N GLU A 396 -42.73 28.79 23.29
CA GLU A 396 -43.98 28.91 22.52
C GLU A 396 -44.65 30.23 22.93
N GLY A 397 -44.80 31.13 21.95
CA GLY A 397 -45.46 32.41 22.13
C GLY A 397 -46.90 32.15 22.57
N VAL A 398 -47.23 32.58 23.79
CA VAL A 398 -48.61 32.61 24.26
C VAL A 398 -49.36 33.64 23.41
N ASP A 399 -50.25 33.15 22.55
CA ASP A 399 -51.27 33.93 21.86
C ASP A 399 -52.07 34.75 22.88
N GLN A 400 -51.93 36.09 22.84
CA GLN A 400 -52.89 36.99 23.45
C GLN A 400 -53.87 37.45 22.36
N GLN A 401 -54.95 36.69 22.19
CA GLN A 401 -56.17 37.19 21.56
C GLN A 401 -56.75 38.30 22.44
N SER A 402 -56.70 39.54 21.96
CA SER A 402 -57.42 40.67 22.52
C SER A 402 -58.89 40.61 22.09
N ALA A 403 -59.77 40.33 23.04
CA ALA A 403 -61.20 40.52 22.89
C ALA A 403 -61.51 42.03 22.84
N LYS A 404 -62.08 42.48 21.72
CA LYS A 404 -62.76 43.78 21.60
C LYS A 404 -64.15 43.66 22.24
N GLU A 405 -64.39 44.38 23.33
CA GLU A 405 -65.74 44.72 23.79
C GLU A 405 -66.19 46.02 23.10
N GLU A 406 -67.35 45.98 22.43
CA GLU A 406 -68.07 47.15 21.92
C GLU A 406 -68.86 47.82 23.05
N PRO A 407 -68.93 49.16 23.14
CA PRO A 407 -69.89 49.82 24.00
C PRO A 407 -71.22 50.04 23.26
N GLY A 408 -72.30 49.56 23.86
CA GLY A 408 -73.68 49.85 23.45
C GLY A 408 -74.03 51.32 23.63
N SER A 409 -74.72 51.89 22.63
CA SER A 409 -75.39 53.19 22.72
C SER A 409 -76.85 53.00 23.16
N SER A 410 -77.24 53.69 24.22
CA SER A 410 -78.64 54.01 24.51
C SER A 410 -78.73 55.45 25.02
N ASP A 411 -79.69 56.15 24.42
CA ASP A 411 -80.26 57.48 24.70
C ASP A 411 -79.58 58.73 24.10
#